data_AF-A0A520JBC1-F1
#
_entry.id   AF-A0A520JBC1-F1
#
_cell.length_a   1.000
_cell.length_b   1.000
_cell.length_c   1.000
_cell.angle_alpha   90.00
_cell.angle_beta   90.00
_cell.angle_gamma   90.00
#
_symmetry.space_group_name_H-M   'P 1'
#
loop_
_entity.id
_entity.type
_entity.pdbx_description
1 polymer ?
#
loop_
_entity_poly.entity_id
_entity_poly.type
_entity_poly.pdbx_seq_one_letter_code
_entity_poly.pdbx_strand_id
1 'polypeptide(L)'
;MLLTFLAPGDAKAAFDTGSIDAWSIWSPYSGAALAQGARVVADGADYLSGYAFDAANATTAVSKQAILKDFLQRETRALDWARAHPDAYAAVLARETGLPLTIALFHAKHLPMARVPVDATVKAEEHDVVAQFRKAGALAGNRPLDDAYLPLDQGTNNAR
;
A
#
# COMPACT_ATOMS: atom_id res chain seq x y z
N MET A 1 15.55 -0.82 22.96
CA MET A 1 14.43 -0.30 22.16
C MET A 1 13.26 -1.25 22.35
N LEU A 2 12.14 -0.77 22.90
CA LEU A 2 10.93 -1.58 23.08
C LEU A 2 10.05 -1.41 21.85
N LEU A 3 9.47 -2.50 21.33
CA LEU A 3 8.49 -2.46 20.25
C LEU A 3 7.07 -2.46 20.85
N THR A 4 6.23 -1.55 20.37
CA THR A 4 4.82 -1.47 20.76
C THR A 4 3.96 -1.56 19.50
N PHE A 5 3.04 -2.52 19.47
CA PHE A 5 2.14 -2.74 18.35
C PHE A 5 0.82 -2.00 18.61
N LEU A 6 0.60 -0.91 17.88
CA LEU A 6 -0.57 -0.04 18.00
C LEU A 6 -1.24 0.12 16.63
N ALA A 7 -2.57 0.24 16.62
CA ALA A 7 -3.28 0.68 15.43
C ALA A 7 -2.87 2.13 15.08
N PRO A 8 -2.95 2.57 13.81
CA PRO A 8 -2.49 3.90 13.40
C PRO A 8 -3.07 5.07 14.24
N GLY A 9 -4.35 4.98 14.63
CA GLY A 9 -4.98 6.00 15.48
C GLY A 9 -4.39 6.05 16.89
N ASP A 10 -4.18 4.89 17.53
CA ASP A 10 -3.59 4.79 18.86
C ASP A 10 -2.11 5.21 18.85
N ALA A 11 -1.39 4.81 17.80
CA ALA A 11 0.01 5.20 17.60
C ALA A 11 0.16 6.71 17.42
N LYS A 12 -0.74 7.34 16.67
CA LYS A 12 -0.82 8.81 16.54
C LYS A 12 -0.97 9.47 17.91
N ALA A 13 -1.94 9.02 18.71
CA ALA A 13 -2.17 9.57 20.04
C ALA A 13 -0.96 9.39 20.96
N ALA A 14 -0.36 8.19 20.97
CA ALA A 14 0.83 7.90 21.76
C ALA A 14 2.04 8.74 21.33
N PHE A 15 2.22 8.98 20.03
CA PHE A 15 3.28 9.82 19.50
C PHE A 15 3.09 11.29 19.90
N ASP A 16 1.86 11.80 19.77
CA ASP A 16 1.53 13.19 20.12
C ASP A 16 1.72 13.49 21.62
N THR A 17 1.48 12.50 22.48
CA THR A 17 1.70 12.63 23.94
C THR A 17 3.12 12.33 24.38
N GLY A 18 4.03 11.95 23.46
CA GLY A 18 5.40 11.56 23.79
C GLY A 18 5.53 10.21 24.50
N SER A 19 4.50 9.36 24.42
CA SER A 19 4.52 8.00 24.99
C SER A 19 5.36 7.03 24.15
N ILE A 20 5.64 7.37 22.89
CA ILE A 20 6.58 6.65 22.02
C ILE A 20 7.56 7.63 21.38
N ASP A 21 8.83 7.24 21.27
CA ASP A 21 9.91 8.10 20.77
C ASP A 21 9.99 8.15 19.23
N ALA A 22 9.47 7.12 18.57
CA ALA A 22 9.48 6.97 17.12
C ALA A 22 8.28 6.15 16.65
N TRP A 23 7.82 6.43 15.42
CA TRP A 23 6.67 5.79 14.83
C TRP A 23 6.95 5.41 13.38
N SER A 24 6.92 4.11 13.07
CA SER A 24 6.95 3.59 11.70
C SER A 24 5.53 3.58 11.14
N ILE A 25 5.27 4.37 10.09
CA ILE A 25 3.93 4.56 9.53
C ILE A 25 3.97 4.96 8.05
N TRP A 26 2.83 4.79 7.38
CA TRP A 26 2.58 5.22 6.00
C TRP A 26 1.76 6.52 5.92
N SER A 27 1.71 7.11 4.73
CA SER A 27 0.82 8.24 4.41
C SER A 27 -0.64 7.79 4.33
N PRO A 28 -1.63 8.54 4.84
CA PRO A 28 -1.60 9.98 5.16
C PRO A 28 -1.06 10.34 6.55
N TYR A 29 -0.86 9.36 7.44
CA TYR A 29 -0.49 9.61 8.83
C TYR A 29 0.89 10.27 8.98
N SER A 30 1.88 9.83 8.20
CA SER A 30 3.21 10.47 8.18
C SER A 30 3.12 11.94 7.79
N GLY A 31 2.31 12.30 6.80
CA GLY A 31 2.06 13.68 6.40
C GLY A 31 1.47 14.52 7.55
N ALA A 32 0.53 13.96 8.30
CA ALA A 32 -0.06 14.62 9.46
C ALA A 32 0.98 14.83 10.59
N ALA A 33 1.84 13.85 10.86
CA ALA A 33 2.89 13.97 11.85
C ALA A 33 3.94 15.03 11.45
N LEU A 34 4.36 15.06 10.18
CA LEU A 34 5.29 16.05 9.66
C LEU A 34 4.72 17.48 9.75
N ALA A 35 3.43 17.65 9.44
CA ALA A 35 2.74 18.93 9.59
C ALA A 35 2.70 19.43 11.06
N GLN A 36 2.89 18.53 12.03
CA GLN A 36 2.93 18.83 13.47
C GLN A 36 4.37 18.90 14.02
N GLY A 37 5.38 18.92 13.15
CA GLY A 37 6.78 19.13 13.53
C GLY A 37 7.58 17.84 13.76
N ALA A 38 7.03 16.66 13.42
CA ALA A 38 7.82 15.45 13.34
C ALA A 38 8.89 15.56 12.24
N ARG A 39 9.91 14.71 12.30
CA ARG A 39 10.94 14.59 11.26
C ARG A 39 11.10 13.14 10.82
N VAL A 40 11.41 12.93 9.55
CA VAL A 40 11.80 11.61 9.05
C VAL A 40 13.16 11.23 9.63
N VAL A 41 13.24 10.04 10.22
CA VAL A 41 14.51 9.46 10.74
C VAL A 41 15.08 8.46 9.73
N ALA A 42 14.21 7.72 9.04
CA ALA A 42 14.51 6.85 7.93
C ALA A 42 13.25 6.73 7.05
N ASP A 43 13.42 6.51 5.76
CA ASP A 43 12.34 6.13 4.85
C ASP A 43 12.67 4.81 4.13
N GLY A 44 11.71 4.32 3.36
CA GLY A 44 11.81 3.05 2.65
C GLY A 44 12.31 3.16 1.21
N ALA A 45 12.78 4.32 0.74
CA ALA A 45 13.05 4.53 -0.69
C ALA A 45 14.07 3.53 -1.26
N ASP A 46 15.06 3.14 -0.46
CA ASP A 46 16.10 2.17 -0.85
C ASP A 46 15.79 0.72 -0.44
N TYR A 47 14.64 0.48 0.22
CA TYR A 47 14.35 -0.80 0.88
C TYR A 47 13.01 -1.44 0.47
N LEU A 48 12.06 -0.64 0.00
CA LEU A 48 10.70 -1.08 -0.29
C LEU A 48 10.39 -0.89 -1.77
N SER A 49 9.97 -1.96 -2.44
CA SER A 49 9.39 -1.86 -3.79
C SER A 49 8.00 -1.21 -3.78
N GLY A 50 7.32 -1.22 -2.64
CA GLY A 50 6.05 -0.51 -2.44
C GLY A 50 4.86 -1.17 -3.12
N TYR A 51 4.93 -2.48 -3.41
CA TYR A 51 3.80 -3.20 -3.99
C TYR A 51 2.61 -3.29 -3.02
N ALA A 52 1.43 -3.12 -3.59
CA ALA A 52 0.15 -3.41 -2.96
C ALA A 52 -0.58 -4.46 -3.81
N PHE A 53 -1.40 -5.30 -3.18
CA PHE A 53 -2.07 -6.41 -3.84
C PHE A 53 -3.58 -6.34 -3.67
N ASP A 54 -4.29 -6.60 -4.78
CA ASP A 54 -5.70 -6.95 -4.75
C ASP A 54 -5.86 -8.39 -4.27
N ALA A 55 -6.58 -8.58 -3.16
CA ALA A 55 -6.84 -9.90 -2.60
C ALA A 55 -8.30 -10.31 -2.79
N ALA A 56 -8.53 -11.57 -3.16
CA ALA A 56 -9.85 -12.14 -3.29
C ALA A 56 -9.93 -13.52 -2.63
N ASN A 57 -11.15 -13.94 -2.27
CA ASN A 57 -11.38 -15.29 -1.77
C ASN A 57 -11.04 -16.32 -2.87
N ALA A 58 -10.09 -17.22 -2.59
CA ALA A 58 -9.56 -18.17 -3.57
C ALA A 58 -10.66 -19.00 -4.28
N THR A 59 -11.62 -19.54 -3.52
CA THR A 59 -12.71 -20.35 -4.07
C THR A 59 -13.60 -19.56 -5.02
N THR A 60 -13.90 -18.32 -4.66
CA THR A 60 -14.81 -17.46 -5.45
C THR A 60 -14.09 -16.83 -6.64
N ALA A 61 -12.79 -16.58 -6.54
CA ALA A 61 -12.03 -15.88 -7.58
C ALA A 61 -11.93 -16.71 -8.86
N VAL A 62 -11.84 -18.04 -8.75
CA VAL A 62 -11.79 -18.96 -9.91
C VAL A 62 -13.07 -18.87 -10.75
N SER A 63 -14.25 -18.77 -10.14
CA SER A 63 -15.52 -18.71 -10.87
C SER A 63 -15.90 -17.29 -11.33
N LYS A 64 -15.26 -16.24 -10.77
CA LYS A 64 -15.56 -14.84 -11.07
C LYS A 64 -14.48 -14.11 -11.87
N GLN A 65 -13.59 -14.83 -12.56
CA GLN A 65 -12.46 -14.22 -13.28
C GLN A 65 -12.87 -13.10 -14.25
N ALA A 66 -13.99 -13.25 -14.98
CA ALA A 66 -14.46 -12.23 -15.90
C ALA A 66 -14.84 -10.92 -15.18
N ILE A 67 -15.52 -11.01 -14.04
CA ILE A 67 -15.90 -9.86 -13.22
C ILE A 67 -14.67 -9.22 -12.58
N LEU A 68 -13.73 -10.04 -12.09
CA LEU A 68 -12.48 -9.54 -11.54
C LEU A 68 -11.66 -8.79 -12.60
N LYS A 69 -11.56 -9.31 -13.83
CA LYS A 69 -10.89 -8.61 -14.93
C LYS A 69 -11.53 -7.25 -15.25
N ASP A 70 -12.86 -7.16 -15.31
CA ASP A 70 -13.55 -5.88 -15.51
C ASP A 70 -13.28 -4.90 -14.35
N PHE A 71 -13.32 -5.38 -13.11
CA PHE A 71 -12.99 -4.58 -11.93
C PHE A 71 -11.56 -4.01 -12.01
N LEU A 72 -10.57 -4.87 -12.27
CA LEU A 72 -9.16 -4.47 -12.34
C LEU A 72 -8.89 -3.45 -13.47
N GLN A 73 -9.62 -3.56 -14.60
CA GLN A 73 -9.54 -2.56 -15.67
C GLN A 73 -10.12 -1.21 -15.25
N ARG A 74 -11.22 -1.19 -14.48
CA ARG A 74 -11.80 0.06 -13.95
C ARG A 74 -10.88 0.70 -12.93
N GLU A 75 -10.32 -0.09 -12.04
CA GLU A 75 -9.36 0.35 -11.05
C GLU A 75 -8.10 0.92 -11.71
N THR A 76 -7.54 0.25 -12.72
CA THR A 76 -6.41 0.76 -13.49
C THR A 76 -6.68 2.17 -14.01
N ARG A 77 -7.85 2.39 -14.65
CA ARG A 77 -8.23 3.72 -15.14
C ARG A 77 -8.38 4.75 -14.02
N ALA A 78 -8.90 4.35 -12.86
CA ALA A 78 -9.04 5.23 -11.71
C ALA A 78 -7.67 5.63 -11.13
N LEU A 79 -6.75 4.67 -10.99
CA LEU A 79 -5.37 4.89 -10.57
C LEU A 79 -4.65 5.82 -11.54
N ASP A 80 -4.75 5.56 -12.85
CA ASP A 80 -4.15 6.38 -13.90
C ASP A 80 -4.67 7.82 -13.86
N TRP A 81 -5.99 7.98 -13.71
CA TRP A 81 -6.60 9.29 -13.54
C TRP A 81 -6.10 10.01 -12.28
N ALA A 82 -6.05 9.32 -11.13
CA ALA A 82 -5.60 9.89 -9.87
C ALA A 82 -4.15 10.37 -9.93
N ARG A 83 -3.26 9.59 -10.56
CA ARG A 83 -1.85 9.99 -10.79
C ARG A 83 -1.74 11.22 -11.68
N ALA A 84 -2.57 11.32 -12.72
CA ALA A 84 -2.57 12.45 -13.63
C ALA A 84 -3.25 13.71 -13.05
N HIS A 85 -4.09 13.57 -12.01
CA HIS A 85 -4.87 14.66 -11.43
C HIS A 85 -4.75 14.71 -9.89
N PRO A 86 -3.54 14.88 -9.33
CA PRO A 86 -3.31 14.76 -7.89
C PRO A 86 -4.12 15.77 -7.07
N ASP A 87 -4.35 16.99 -7.56
CA ASP A 87 -5.13 18.01 -6.84
C ASP A 87 -6.63 17.64 -6.79
N ALA A 88 -7.18 17.15 -7.90
CA ALA A 88 -8.58 16.72 -7.97
C ALA A 88 -8.80 15.45 -7.12
N TYR A 89 -7.85 14.52 -7.17
CA TYR A 89 -7.86 13.33 -6.33
C TYR A 89 -7.79 13.70 -4.84
N ALA A 90 -6.90 14.62 -4.46
CA ALA A 90 -6.79 15.12 -3.09
C ALA A 90 -8.09 15.78 -2.60
N ALA A 91 -8.79 16.53 -3.44
CA ALA A 91 -10.08 17.13 -3.10
C ALA A 91 -11.16 16.07 -2.82
N VAL A 92 -11.21 15.00 -3.62
CA VAL A 92 -12.10 13.86 -3.38
C VAL A 92 -11.71 13.17 -2.08
N LEU A 93 -10.43 12.83 -1.91
CA LEU A 93 -9.93 12.14 -0.72
C LEU A 93 -10.23 12.93 0.55
N ALA A 94 -9.99 14.24 0.57
CA ALA A 94 -10.30 15.12 1.70
C ALA A 94 -11.80 15.10 2.04
N ARG A 95 -12.68 15.17 1.04
CA ARG A 95 -14.13 15.14 1.24
C ARG A 95 -14.60 13.82 1.83
N GLU A 96 -14.15 12.69 1.29
CA GLU A 96 -14.63 11.36 1.70
C GLU A 96 -14.08 10.94 3.07
N THR A 97 -12.87 11.37 3.42
CA THR A 97 -12.18 10.94 4.65
C THR A 97 -12.20 11.95 5.78
N GLY A 98 -12.55 13.21 5.49
CA GLY A 98 -12.45 14.32 6.44
C GLY A 98 -11.01 14.80 6.70
N LEU A 99 -10.02 14.31 5.94
CA LEU A 99 -8.64 14.78 6.05
C LEU A 99 -8.52 16.25 5.63
N PRO A 100 -7.66 17.06 6.28
CA PRO A 100 -7.30 18.36 5.77
C PRO A 100 -6.76 18.25 4.34
N LEU A 101 -7.17 19.15 3.45
CA LEU A 101 -6.79 19.11 2.03
C LEU A 101 -5.27 19.06 1.84
N THR A 102 -4.51 19.73 2.69
CA THR A 102 -3.04 19.71 2.64
C THR A 102 -2.46 18.32 2.89
N ILE A 103 -3.06 17.53 3.78
CA ILE A 103 -2.64 16.14 4.06
C ILE A 103 -3.09 15.21 2.94
N ALA A 104 -4.31 15.39 2.44
CA ALA A 104 -4.78 14.64 1.28
C ALA A 104 -3.90 14.89 0.04
N LEU A 105 -3.46 16.14 -0.16
CA LEU A 105 -2.56 16.50 -1.25
C LEU A 105 -1.16 15.93 -1.05
N PHE A 106 -0.65 15.94 0.18
CA PHE A 106 0.59 15.25 0.50
C PHE A 106 0.50 13.76 0.14
N HIS A 107 -0.59 13.09 0.51
CA HIS A 107 -0.83 11.69 0.16
C HIS A 107 -0.87 11.47 -1.36
N ALA A 108 -1.69 12.23 -2.08
CA ALA A 108 -1.84 12.13 -3.53
C ALA A 108 -0.51 12.26 -4.29
N LYS A 109 0.42 13.08 -3.78
CA LYS A 109 1.72 13.32 -4.41
C LYS A 109 2.79 12.29 -4.07
N HIS A 110 2.73 11.67 -2.90
CA HIS A 110 3.79 10.77 -2.40
C HIS A 110 3.46 9.28 -2.54
N LEU A 111 2.22 8.92 -2.88
CA LEU A 111 1.83 7.53 -3.17
C LEU A 111 1.07 7.40 -4.51
N PRO A 112 1.68 7.78 -5.64
CA PRO A 112 1.05 7.60 -6.95
C PRO A 112 1.05 6.11 -7.34
N MET A 113 -0.06 5.43 -7.09
CA MET A 113 -0.20 4.00 -7.40
C MET A 113 -0.45 3.75 -8.90
N ALA A 114 0.24 2.75 -9.44
CA ALA A 114 0.05 2.26 -10.80
C ALA A 114 -0.09 0.75 -10.78
N ARG A 115 -0.97 0.24 -11.64
CA ARG A 115 -1.15 -1.20 -11.77
C ARG A 115 0.01 -1.80 -12.55
N VAL A 116 0.57 -2.88 -12.01
CA VAL A 116 1.63 -3.68 -12.66
C VAL A 116 1.22 -5.14 -12.66
N PRO A 117 1.65 -5.93 -13.66
CA PRO A 117 1.41 -7.37 -13.66
C PRO A 117 2.16 -8.04 -12.50
N VAL A 118 1.59 -9.10 -11.95
CA VAL A 118 2.28 -9.99 -10.99
C VAL A 118 3.21 -10.94 -11.75
N ASP A 119 4.35 -10.41 -12.19
CA ASP A 119 5.36 -11.13 -12.96
C ASP A 119 6.38 -11.87 -12.08
N ALA A 120 7.43 -12.43 -12.69
CA ALA A 120 8.47 -13.16 -11.96
C ALA A 120 9.27 -12.26 -11.00
N THR A 121 9.41 -10.96 -11.30
CA THR A 121 10.11 -10.00 -10.45
C THR A 121 9.32 -9.75 -9.18
N VAL A 122 8.03 -9.42 -9.31
CA VAL A 122 7.12 -9.22 -8.17
C VAL A 122 7.09 -10.47 -7.29
N LYS A 123 6.98 -11.66 -7.90
CA LYS A 123 6.96 -12.92 -7.14
C LYS A 123 8.27 -13.16 -6.39
N ALA A 124 9.42 -12.93 -7.03
CA ALA A 124 10.72 -13.12 -6.38
C ALA A 124 10.88 -12.20 -5.17
N GLU A 125 10.49 -10.94 -5.29
CA GLU A 125 10.52 -10.00 -4.16
C GLU A 125 9.59 -10.43 -3.02
N GLU A 126 8.37 -10.87 -3.32
CA GLU A 126 7.45 -11.37 -2.27
C GLU A 126 7.97 -12.64 -1.59
N HIS A 127 8.67 -13.52 -2.31
CA HIS A 127 9.38 -14.65 -1.69
C HIS A 127 10.46 -14.17 -0.72
N ASP A 128 11.23 -13.14 -1.07
CA ASP A 128 12.23 -12.53 -0.18
C ASP A 128 11.57 -11.90 1.05
N VAL A 129 10.47 -11.16 0.89
CA VAL A 129 9.68 -10.60 2.00
C VAL A 129 9.21 -11.73 2.93
N VAL A 130 8.58 -12.78 2.40
CA VAL A 130 8.12 -13.92 3.19
C VAL A 130 9.29 -14.60 3.92
N ALA A 131 10.45 -14.75 3.28
CA ALA A 131 11.65 -15.31 3.91
C ALA A 131 12.15 -14.43 5.06
N GLN A 132 12.16 -13.10 4.91
CA GLN A 132 12.54 -12.16 5.97
C GLN A 132 11.59 -12.23 7.15
N PHE A 133 10.28 -12.24 6.92
CA PHE A 133 9.28 -12.36 7.99
C PHE A 133 9.40 -13.70 8.73
N ARG A 134 9.67 -14.80 8.03
CA ARG A 134 9.97 -16.10 8.66
C ARG A 134 11.24 -16.07 9.50
N LYS A 135 12.33 -15.48 8.97
CA LYS A 135 13.60 -15.32 9.68
C LYS A 135 13.44 -14.49 10.96
N ALA A 136 12.58 -13.47 10.92
CA ALA A 136 12.24 -12.63 12.06
C ALA A 136 11.27 -13.31 13.06
N GLY A 137 10.73 -14.49 12.74
CA GLY A 137 9.72 -15.17 13.56
C GLY A 137 8.33 -14.53 13.52
N ALA A 138 8.10 -13.58 12.62
CA ALA A 138 6.84 -12.83 12.50
C ALA A 138 5.76 -13.54 11.67
N LEU A 139 6.14 -14.59 10.93
CA LEU A 139 5.22 -15.39 10.12
C LEU A 139 5.30 -16.86 10.51
N ALA A 140 4.16 -17.41 10.94
CA ALA A 140 3.98 -18.84 11.17
C ALA A 140 3.22 -19.49 10.01
N GLY A 141 3.67 -20.65 9.55
CA GLY A 141 3.02 -21.43 8.48
C GLY A 141 3.87 -21.60 7.22
N ASN A 142 3.60 -22.68 6.47
CA ASN A 142 4.37 -23.04 5.27
C ASN A 142 3.60 -22.95 3.95
N ARG A 143 2.38 -22.37 3.95
CA ARG A 143 1.54 -22.33 2.74
C ARG A 143 2.37 -21.80 1.56
N PRO A 144 2.40 -22.51 0.41
CA PRO A 144 3.14 -22.05 -0.74
C PRO A 144 2.61 -20.69 -1.20
N LEU A 145 3.52 -19.72 -1.36
CA LEU A 145 3.17 -18.38 -1.82
C LEU A 145 2.67 -18.40 -3.27
N ASP A 146 3.24 -19.26 -4.11
CA ASP A 146 2.89 -19.31 -5.54
C ASP A 146 1.42 -19.72 -5.78
N ASP A 147 0.82 -20.45 -4.84
CA ASP A 147 -0.60 -20.83 -4.88
C ASP A 147 -1.55 -19.66 -4.58
N ALA A 148 -1.02 -18.51 -4.13
CA ALA A 148 -1.81 -17.32 -3.82
C ALA A 148 -2.08 -16.45 -5.06
N TYR A 149 -1.33 -16.62 -6.14
CA TYR A 149 -1.46 -15.77 -7.33
C TYR A 149 -2.47 -16.32 -8.32
N LEU A 150 -3.45 -15.49 -8.68
CA LEU A 150 -4.39 -15.79 -9.75
C LEU A 150 -3.95 -15.06 -11.04
N PRO A 151 -3.60 -15.78 -12.12
CA PRO A 151 -3.16 -15.15 -13.37
C PRO A 151 -4.36 -14.55 -14.11
N LEU A 152 -4.78 -13.36 -13.70
CA LEU A 152 -5.82 -12.58 -14.39
C LEU A 152 -5.22 -11.72 -15.50
N ASP A 153 -3.93 -11.36 -15.37
CA ASP A 153 -3.22 -10.45 -16.26
C ASP A 153 -2.39 -11.24 -17.28
N GLN A 154 -3.00 -11.61 -18.40
CA GLN A 154 -2.28 -11.83 -19.65
C GLN A 154 -2.34 -10.49 -20.39
N GLY A 155 -1.30 -9.66 -20.20
CA GLY A 155 -1.29 -8.27 -20.59
C GLY A 155 -1.69 -8.05 -22.06
N THR A 156 -2.56 -7.06 -22.30
CA THR A 156 -2.42 -6.29 -23.55
C THR A 156 -1.36 -5.24 -23.27
N ASN A 157 -0.14 -5.59 -23.66
CA ASN A 157 0.97 -4.67 -23.71
C ASN A 157 0.66 -3.59 -24.75
N ASN A 158 0.06 -2.47 -24.33
CA ASN A 158 -0.01 -1.26 -25.14
C ASN A 158 0.93 -0.22 -24.54
N ALA A 159 2.23 -0.48 -24.69
CA ALA A 159 3.20 0.59 -24.77
C ALA A 159 2.90 1.43 -26.02
N ARG A 160 2.47 2.68 -25.81
CA ARG A 160 2.80 3.85 -26.65
C ARG A 160 2.85 5.09 -25.78
#